data_AF-A0ABD1T7I9-F1
#
_entry.id   AF-A0ABD1T7I9-F1
#
_cell.length_a   1.000
_cell.length_b   1.000
_cell.length_c   1.000
_cell.angle_alpha   90.00
_cell.angle_beta   90.00
_cell.angle_gamma   90.00
#
_symmetry.space_group_name_H-M   'P 1'
#
loop_
_entity.id
_entity.type
_entity.pdbx_description
1 polymer ?
#
loop_
_entity_poly.entity_id
_entity_poly.type
_entity_poly.pdbx_seq_one_letter_code
_entity_poly.pdbx_strand_id
1 'polypeptide(L)'
;MEEHLILIFLKVSTIEGYMGYIREMLDTMEDGRTSISPYDTTWIALVKNLDGLDIPQFPSSLEWIANNQVSDGSWGNEHFFLAYDRLLNTLACVVALRSWNVHVQKIEKGTNQGHKIKNLLTIYLVGMIG
;
A
#
# COMPACT_ATOMS: atom_id res chain seq x y z
N MET A 1 49.03 5.11 8.33
CA MET A 1 48.96 5.72 6.97
C MET A 1 48.14 4.85 6.04
N GLU A 2 48.38 3.53 5.97
CA GLU A 2 47.64 2.60 5.11
C GLU A 2 46.14 2.48 5.44
N GLU A 3 45.76 2.37 6.72
CA GLU A 3 44.34 2.30 7.11
C GLU A 3 43.52 3.52 6.66
N HIS A 4 44.14 4.70 6.70
CA HIS A 4 43.49 5.94 6.30
C HIS A 4 43.28 6.00 4.78
N LEU A 5 44.19 5.42 3.99
CA LEU A 5 44.04 5.30 2.54
C LEU A 5 42.96 4.29 2.16
N ILE A 6 42.87 3.16 2.87
CA ILE A 6 41.81 2.17 2.70
C ILE A 6 40.44 2.78 2.97
N LEU A 7 40.30 3.54 4.06
CA LEU A 7 39.05 4.21 4.39
C LEU A 7 38.63 5.25 3.32
N ILE A 8 39.59 6.00 2.78
CA ILE A 8 39.33 6.94 1.68
C ILE A 8 38.86 6.18 0.44
N PHE A 9 39.55 5.12 0.06
CA PHE A 9 39.20 4.30 -1.10
C PHE A 9 37.78 3.72 -0.99
N LEU A 10 37.43 3.16 0.19
CA LEU A 10 36.09 2.63 0.44
C LEU A 10 35.01 3.71 0.34
N LYS A 11 35.27 4.92 0.85
CA LYS A 11 34.34 6.04 0.73
C LYS A 11 34.14 6.48 -0.71
N VAL A 12 35.21 6.59 -1.51
CA VAL A 12 35.12 6.94 -2.92
C VAL A 12 34.33 5.90 -3.71
N SER A 13 34.64 4.62 -3.52
CA SER A 13 33.92 3.52 -4.17
C SER A 13 32.42 3.51 -3.80
N THR A 14 32.10 3.80 -2.54
CA THR A 14 30.71 3.93 -2.08
C THR A 14 29.99 5.09 -2.77
N ILE A 15 30.65 6.25 -2.91
CA ILE A 15 30.10 7.43 -3.61
C ILE A 15 29.87 7.13 -5.08
N GLU A 16 30.82 6.48 -5.76
CA GLU A 16 30.68 6.08 -7.16
C GLU A 16 29.50 5.12 -7.35
N GLY A 17 29.30 4.19 -6.41
CA GLY A 17 28.14 3.31 -6.38
C GLY A 17 26.82 4.08 -6.28
N TYR A 18 26.71 5.02 -5.34
CA TYR A 18 25.52 5.87 -5.21
C TYR A 18 25.28 6.76 -6.44
N MET A 19 26.34 7.31 -7.04
CA MET A 19 26.24 8.09 -8.27
C MET A 19 25.71 7.24 -9.43
N GLY A 20 26.18 6.00 -9.56
CA GLY A 20 25.67 5.05 -10.56
C GLY A 20 24.18 4.80 -10.36
N TYR A 21 23.77 4.49 -9.12
CA TYR A 21 22.37 4.24 -8.78
C TYR A 21 21.46 5.45 -9.04
N ILE A 22 21.89 6.67 -8.69
CA ILE A 22 21.12 7.89 -8.93
C ILE A 22 20.96 8.14 -10.44
N ARG A 23 22.02 7.95 -11.24
CA ARG A 23 21.93 8.07 -12.71
C ARG A 23 20.93 7.08 -13.29
N GLU A 24 21.01 5.82 -12.90
CA GLU A 24 20.05 4.80 -13.34
C GLU A 24 18.61 5.17 -12.95
N MET A 25 18.40 5.67 -11.72
CA MET A 25 17.10 6.13 -11.27
C MET A 25 16.55 7.28 -12.12
N LEU A 26 17.40 8.23 -12.51
CA LEU A 26 17.02 9.35 -13.37
C LEU A 26 16.75 8.90 -14.81
N ASP A 27 17.55 7.96 -15.34
CA ASP A 27 17.41 7.43 -16.69
C ASP A 27 16.12 6.59 -16.86
N THR A 28 15.60 6.03 -15.77
CA THR A 28 14.41 5.17 -15.75
C THR A 28 13.16 5.88 -15.21
N MET A 29 13.18 7.21 -15.20
CA MET A 29 12.12 8.07 -14.69
C MET A 29 11.09 8.34 -15.81
N GLU A 30 10.33 7.32 -16.20
CA GLU A 30 9.26 7.42 -17.21
C GLU A 30 8.00 8.09 -16.61
N ASP A 31 6.91 7.36 -16.43
CA ASP A 31 5.61 7.88 -15.93
C ASP A 31 5.61 8.23 -14.43
N GLY A 32 6.78 8.24 -13.79
CA GLY A 32 6.95 8.43 -12.35
C GLY A 32 6.89 7.11 -11.56
N ARG A 33 7.54 7.11 -10.40
CA ARG A 33 7.56 5.96 -9.48
C ARG A 33 6.76 6.32 -8.23
N THR A 34 5.57 5.74 -8.11
CA THR A 34 4.73 5.89 -6.92
C THR A 34 4.26 4.53 -6.42
N SER A 35 3.99 4.42 -5.12
CA SER A 35 3.33 3.25 -4.56
C SER A 35 1.90 3.16 -5.09
N ILE A 36 1.41 1.94 -5.27
CA ILE A 36 0.01 1.69 -5.62
C ILE A 36 -0.88 2.06 -4.43
N SER A 37 -1.95 2.80 -4.72
CA SER A 37 -2.96 3.21 -3.74
C SER A 37 -4.06 2.13 -3.66
N PRO A 38 -4.26 1.48 -2.49
CA PRO A 38 -5.34 0.51 -2.33
C PRO A 38 -6.73 1.11 -2.55
N TYR A 39 -6.94 2.35 -2.12
CA TYR A 39 -8.18 3.09 -2.32
C TYR A 39 -8.49 3.27 -3.82
N ASP A 40 -7.53 3.75 -4.61
CA ASP A 40 -7.74 3.98 -6.04
C ASP A 40 -7.93 2.66 -6.80
N THR A 41 -7.15 1.64 -6.42
CA THR A 41 -7.25 0.29 -7.01
C THR A 41 -8.61 -0.36 -6.76
N THR A 42 -9.24 -0.06 -5.61
CA THR A 42 -10.61 -0.52 -5.30
C THR A 42 -11.61 -0.02 -6.32
N TRP A 43 -11.54 1.26 -6.71
CA TRP A 43 -12.47 1.82 -7.68
C TRP A 43 -12.37 1.15 -9.05
N ILE A 44 -11.15 0.79 -9.46
CA ILE A 44 -10.91 0.04 -10.69
C ILE A 44 -11.45 -1.40 -10.55
N ALA A 45 -11.20 -2.06 -9.41
CA ALA A 45 -11.65 -3.43 -9.16
C ALA A 45 -13.19 -3.57 -9.13
N LEU A 46 -13.91 -2.49 -8.82
CA LEU A 46 -15.38 -2.47 -8.79
C LEU A 46 -16.02 -2.28 -10.17
N VAL A 47 -15.25 -1.95 -11.21
CA VAL A 47 -15.79 -1.77 -12.57
C VAL A 47 -16.31 -3.12 -13.08
N LYS A 48 -17.59 -3.18 -13.43
CA LYS A 48 -18.24 -4.38 -13.98
C LYS A 48 -17.86 -4.59 -15.43
N ASN A 49 -17.81 -5.85 -15.85
CA ASN A 49 -17.59 -6.20 -17.24
C ASN A 49 -18.62 -5.55 -18.18
N LEU A 50 -18.14 -5.03 -19.31
CA LEU A 50 -18.96 -4.30 -20.29
C LEU A 50 -19.97 -5.19 -21.02
N ASP A 51 -19.72 -6.50 -21.10
CA ASP A 51 -20.59 -7.49 -21.74
C ASP A 51 -21.73 -7.96 -20.80
N GLY A 52 -21.84 -7.37 -19.61
CA GLY A 52 -22.90 -7.67 -18.64
C GLY A 52 -22.68 -8.97 -17.86
N LEU A 53 -21.49 -9.57 -17.95
CA LEU A 53 -21.10 -10.70 -17.11
C LEU A 53 -20.90 -10.23 -15.66
N ASP A 54 -21.26 -11.07 -14.69
CA ASP A 54 -21.06 -10.79 -13.27
C ASP A 54 -19.61 -11.06 -12.82
N ILE A 55 -18.67 -10.40 -13.53
CA ILE A 55 -17.23 -10.49 -13.30
C ILE A 55 -16.61 -9.08 -13.36
N PRO A 56 -15.46 -8.84 -12.70
CA PRO A 56 -14.76 -7.57 -12.79
C PRO A 56 -14.19 -7.34 -14.19
N GLN A 57 -14.30 -6.11 -14.70
CA GLN A 57 -13.66 -5.68 -15.95
C GLN A 57 -12.13 -5.75 -15.87
N PHE A 58 -11.58 -5.54 -14.68
CA PHE A 58 -10.14 -5.57 -14.40
C PHE A 58 -9.83 -6.55 -13.26
N PRO A 59 -9.77 -7.87 -13.54
CA PRO A 59 -9.52 -8.88 -12.51
C PRO A 59 -8.19 -8.70 -11.76
N SER A 60 -7.17 -8.16 -12.44
CA SER A 60 -5.85 -7.90 -11.84
C SER A 60 -5.89 -6.89 -10.70
N SER A 61 -6.79 -5.90 -10.74
CA SER A 61 -6.99 -4.95 -9.64
C SER A 61 -7.57 -5.64 -8.40
N LEU A 62 -8.52 -6.57 -8.60
CA LEU A 62 -9.10 -7.34 -7.52
C LEU A 62 -8.09 -8.32 -6.91
N GLU A 63 -7.28 -8.97 -7.75
CA GLU A 63 -6.19 -9.84 -7.32
C GLU A 63 -5.12 -9.06 -6.55
N TRP A 64 -4.75 -7.86 -7.01
CA TRP A 64 -3.83 -6.99 -6.29
C TRP A 64 -4.36 -6.67 -4.88
N ILE A 65 -5.64 -6.31 -4.75
CA ILE A 65 -6.26 -6.08 -3.44
C ILE A 65 -6.15 -7.33 -2.56
N ALA A 66 -6.47 -8.51 -3.10
CA ALA A 66 -6.36 -9.75 -2.34
C ALA A 66 -4.91 -9.99 -1.87
N ASN A 67 -3.91 -9.73 -2.71
CA ASN A 67 -2.51 -10.05 -2.41
C ASN A 67 -1.81 -9.01 -1.52
N ASN A 68 -2.35 -7.80 -1.38
CA ASN A 68 -1.70 -6.68 -0.66
C ASN A 68 -2.38 -6.33 0.69
N GLN A 69 -3.08 -7.28 1.30
CA GLN A 69 -3.50 -7.14 2.70
C GLN A 69 -2.28 -7.33 3.61
N VAL A 70 -2.00 -6.36 4.47
CA VAL A 70 -0.86 -6.46 5.41
C VAL A 70 -1.18 -7.38 6.59
N SER A 71 -0.17 -7.71 7.38
CA SER A 71 -0.22 -8.73 8.44
C SER A 71 -1.26 -8.45 9.54
N ASP A 72 -1.56 -7.18 9.83
CA ASP A 72 -2.57 -6.79 10.82
C ASP A 72 -4.02 -6.89 10.30
N GLY A 73 -4.19 -7.24 9.02
CA GLY A 73 -5.49 -7.38 8.35
C GLY A 73 -5.97 -6.12 7.63
N SER A 74 -5.26 -4.99 7.72
CA SER A 74 -5.62 -3.75 7.02
C SER A 74 -5.01 -3.67 5.60
N TRP A 75 -5.37 -2.60 4.88
CA TRP A 75 -4.71 -2.18 3.64
C TRP A 75 -4.15 -0.77 3.79
N GLY A 76 -2.98 -0.53 3.23
CA GLY A 76 -2.25 0.75 3.31
C GLY A 76 -0.74 0.53 3.28
N ASN A 77 0.03 1.58 3.57
CA ASN A 77 1.49 1.49 3.61
C ASN A 77 1.96 0.64 4.80
N GLU A 78 2.68 -0.47 4.57
CA GLU A 78 3.15 -1.36 5.63
C GLU A 78 4.10 -0.68 6.64
N HIS A 79 4.95 0.23 6.17
CA HIS A 79 5.98 0.89 6.97
C HIS A 79 5.50 2.16 7.68
N PHE A 80 4.35 2.70 7.30
CA PHE A 80 3.83 3.94 7.87
C PHE A 80 2.36 3.82 8.23
N PHE A 81 2.06 4.06 9.51
CA PHE A 81 0.69 3.97 10.03
C PHE A 81 0.09 5.36 10.23
N LEU A 82 -0.87 5.72 9.38
CA LEU A 82 -1.82 6.80 9.61
C LEU A 82 -3.21 6.20 9.76
N ALA A 83 -3.85 6.40 10.91
CA ALA A 83 -5.12 5.77 11.21
C ALA A 83 -6.22 6.09 10.18
N TYR A 84 -6.26 7.33 9.68
CA TYR A 84 -7.26 7.75 8.67
C TYR A 84 -7.03 7.08 7.31
N ASP A 85 -5.78 7.09 6.82
CA ASP A 85 -5.37 6.39 5.60
C ASP A 85 -5.69 4.88 5.70
N ARG A 86 -5.31 4.29 6.84
CA ARG A 86 -5.48 2.85 7.04
C ARG A 86 -6.95 2.45 7.11
N LEU A 87 -7.78 3.25 7.77
CA LEU A 87 -9.22 3.01 7.80
C LEU A 87 -9.83 3.13 6.40
N LEU A 88 -9.50 4.19 5.67
CA LEU A 88 -10.04 4.46 4.34
C LEU A 88 -9.69 3.36 3.34
N ASN A 89 -8.41 3.01 3.24
CA ASN A 89 -7.92 1.94 2.36
C ASN A 89 -8.54 0.58 2.73
N THR A 90 -8.63 0.27 4.02
CA THR A 90 -9.20 -1.01 4.49
C THR A 90 -10.68 -1.14 4.16
N LEU A 91 -11.47 -0.08 4.41
CA LEU A 91 -12.90 -0.09 4.10
C LEU A 91 -13.14 -0.25 2.60
N ALA A 92 -12.39 0.49 1.77
CA ALA A 92 -12.48 0.38 0.32
C ALA A 92 -12.19 -1.06 -0.14
N CYS A 93 -11.07 -1.64 0.28
CA CYS A 93 -10.69 -3.01 -0.12
C CYS A 93 -11.70 -4.06 0.35
N VAL A 94 -12.23 -3.94 1.57
CA VAL A 94 -13.28 -4.83 2.09
C VAL A 94 -14.54 -4.74 1.23
N VAL A 95 -14.94 -3.53 0.83
CA VAL A 95 -16.08 -3.34 -0.07
C VAL A 95 -15.82 -4.01 -1.42
N ALA A 96 -14.66 -3.80 -2.04
CA ALA A 96 -14.29 -4.45 -3.30
C ALA A 96 -14.40 -5.98 -3.24
N LEU A 97 -13.76 -6.60 -2.25
CA LEU A 97 -13.75 -8.05 -2.10
C LEU A 97 -15.15 -8.60 -1.83
N ARG A 98 -15.95 -7.88 -1.04
CA ARG A 98 -17.32 -8.26 -0.70
C ARG A 98 -18.29 -8.11 -1.87
N SER A 99 -18.12 -7.08 -2.70
CA SER A 99 -18.93 -6.86 -3.90
C SER A 99 -18.83 -8.00 -4.90
N TRP A 100 -17.66 -8.65 -4.97
CA TRP A 100 -17.44 -9.84 -5.81
C TRP A 100 -17.55 -11.16 -5.05
N ASN A 101 -17.87 -11.12 -3.76
CA ASN A 101 -18.01 -12.29 -2.87
C ASN A 101 -16.78 -13.24 -2.89
N VAL A 102 -15.57 -12.67 -2.90
CA VAL A 102 -14.30 -13.41 -2.92
C VAL A 102 -13.49 -13.18 -1.63
N HIS A 103 -12.57 -14.10 -1.34
CA HIS A 103 -11.60 -13.98 -0.24
C HIS A 103 -12.21 -13.65 1.15
N VAL A 104 -13.23 -14.41 1.57
CA VAL A 104 -13.97 -14.21 2.83
C VAL A 104 -13.06 -14.01 4.05
N GLN A 105 -11.99 -14.78 4.18
CA GLN A 105 -11.04 -14.64 5.30
C GLN A 105 -10.36 -13.26 5.34
N LYS A 106 -10.08 -12.65 4.18
CA LYS A 106 -9.49 -11.32 4.08
C LYS A 106 -10.51 -10.25 4.43
N ILE A 107 -11.76 -10.43 4.01
CA ILE A 107 -12.89 -9.58 4.39
C ILE A 107 -13.05 -9.55 5.92
N GLU A 108 -13.05 -10.72 6.57
CA GLU A 108 -13.19 -10.83 8.02
C GLU A 108 -12.05 -10.14 8.78
N LYS A 109 -10.80 -10.40 8.38
CA LYS A 109 -9.62 -9.74 8.96
C LYS A 109 -9.67 -8.22 8.80
N GLY A 110 -10.00 -7.75 7.59
CA GLY A 110 -10.15 -6.33 7.28
C GLY A 110 -11.25 -5.66 8.07
N THR A 111 -12.40 -6.32 8.20
CA THR A 111 -13.54 -5.82 8.99
C THR A 111 -13.16 -5.69 10.46
N ASN A 112 -12.51 -6.71 11.03
CA ASN A 112 -12.06 -6.69 12.42
C ASN A 112 -11.04 -5.59 12.67
N GLN A 113 -10.07 -5.41 11.77
CA GLN A 113 -9.06 -4.37 11.89
C GLN A 113 -9.64 -2.97 11.68
N GLY A 114 -10.57 -2.79 10.73
CA GLY A 114 -11.30 -1.55 10.51
C GLY A 114 -12.07 -1.09 11.76
N HIS A 115 -12.73 -2.01 12.48
CA HIS A 115 -13.38 -1.69 13.75
C HIS A 115 -12.39 -1.20 14.82
N LYS A 116 -11.23 -1.85 14.96
CA LYS A 116 -10.19 -1.43 15.91
C LYS A 116 -9.67 -0.02 15.58
N ILE A 117 -9.39 0.25 14.30
CA ILE A 117 -8.88 1.56 13.86
C ILE A 117 -9.92 2.66 14.07
N LYS A 118 -11.20 2.38 13.76
CA LYS A 118 -12.31 3.32 14.01
C LYS A 118 -12.41 3.69 15.50
N ASN A 119 -12.32 2.70 16.38
CA ASN A 119 -12.37 2.92 17.84
C ASN A 119 -11.18 3.77 18.30
N LEU A 120 -9.97 3.49 17.79
CA LEU A 120 -8.79 4.29 18.06
C LEU A 120 -8.98 5.75 17.68
N LEU A 121 -9.45 6.03 16.45
CA LEU A 121 -9.74 7.38 15.98
C LEU A 121 -10.78 8.10 16.85
N THR A 122 -11.81 7.37 17.30
CA THR A 122 -12.85 7.92 18.17
C THR A 122 -12.26 8.37 19.50
N ILE A 123 -11.41 7.55 20.13
CA ILE A 123 -10.74 7.88 21.40
C ILE A 123 -9.87 9.13 21.24
N TYR A 124 -9.09 9.23 20.15
CA TYR A 124 -8.26 10.41 19.90
C TYR A 124 -9.10 11.68 19.71
N LEU A 125 -10.15 11.63 18.89
CA LEU A 125 -11.00 12.80 18.65
C LEU A 125 -11.76 13.24 19.91
N VAL A 126 -12.26 12.30 20.71
CA VAL A 126 -12.95 12.59 21.99
C VAL A 126 -11.97 13.06 23.07
N GLY A 127 -10.73 12.55 23.09
CA GLY A 127 -9.71 13.00 24.02
C GLY A 127 -9.15 14.39 23.69
N MET A 128 -9.23 14.84 22.45
CA MET A 128 -8.77 16.18 22.02
C MET A 128 -9.77 17.30 22.31
N ILE A 129 -11.03 16.98 22.62
CA ILE A 129 -12.08 17.94 22.97
C ILE A 129 -12.30 18.07 24.48
N GLY A 130 -11.53 17.34 25.29
CA GLY A 130 -11.61 17.32 26.76
C GLY A 130 -10.58 18.19 27.45
#